data_AF-A0A0N1ARQ5-F1
#
_entry.id   AF-A0A0N1ARQ5-F1
#
_cell.length_a   1.000
_cell.length_b   1.000
_cell.length_c   1.000
_cell.angle_alpha   90.00
_cell.angle_beta   90.00
_cell.angle_gamma   90.00
#
_symmetry.space_group_name_H-M   'P 1'
#
loop_
_entity.id
_entity.type
_entity.pdbx_description
1 polymer ?
#
loop_
_entity_poly.entity_id
_entity_poly.type
_entity_poly.pdbx_seq_one_letter_code
_entity_poly.pdbx_strand_id
1 'polypeptide(L)' 'MTEILTNYDPAEDLDTPEAISVFVNEALKTDDAAYIAHALGVVARAKGMAG' A
#
# COMPACT_ATOMS: atom_id res chain seq x y z
N MET A 1 14.86 3.71 -26.33
CA MET A 1 14.85 4.30 -24.98
C MET A 1 15.00 3.15 -24.01
N THR A 2 16.01 3.16 -23.15
CA THR A 2 16.09 2.23 -22.03
C THR A 2 15.31 2.88 -20.90
N GLU A 3 14.14 2.34 -20.60
CA GLU A 3 13.29 2.87 -19.53
C GLU A 3 13.93 2.54 -18.19
N ILE A 4 14.22 3.56 -17.38
CA ILE A 4 14.75 3.38 -16.03
C ILE A 4 13.54 3.14 -15.13
N LEU A 5 13.38 1.90 -14.66
CA LEU A 5 12.38 1.54 -13.66
C LEU A 5 12.95 1.83 -12.28
N THR A 6 12.33 2.74 -11.54
CA THR A 6 12.61 2.96 -10.13
C THR A 6 11.79 1.99 -9.28
N ASN A 7 12.40 1.43 -8.23
CA ASN A 7 11.67 0.64 -7.27
C ASN A 7 10.81 1.58 -6.41
N TYR A 8 9.49 1.52 -6.60
CA TYR A 8 8.53 2.31 -5.84
C TYR A 8 7.95 1.47 -4.71
N ASP A 9 8.06 1.94 -3.47
CA ASP A 9 7.41 1.31 -2.32
C ASP A 9 6.23 2.17 -1.85
N PRO A 10 4.98 1.70 -2.02
CA PRO A 10 3.81 2.49 -1.65
C PRO A 10 3.69 2.76 -0.16
N ALA A 11 4.44 2.07 0.72
CA ALA A 11 4.42 2.36 2.15
C ALA A 11 5.03 3.74 2.47
N GLU A 12 5.88 4.28 1.60
CA GLU A 12 6.52 5.60 1.77
C GLU A 12 5.50 6.76 1.74
N ASP A 13 4.36 6.58 1.07
CA ASP A 13 3.29 7.60 0.94
C ASP A 13 2.12 7.37 1.93
N LEU A 14 2.19 6.36 2.80
CA LEU A 14 1.13 6.03 3.76
C LEU A 14 1.42 6.59 5.17
N ASP A 15 1.88 7.83 5.22
CA ASP A 15 2.25 8.54 6.46
C ASP A 15 1.04 9.17 7.17
N THR A 16 -0.05 9.44 6.44
CA THR A 16 -1.27 10.04 7.00
C THR A 16 -2.43 9.05 7.13
N PRO A 17 -3.31 9.23 8.13
CA PRO A 17 -4.53 8.42 8.26
C PRO A 17 -5.46 8.50 7.03
N GLU A 18 -5.48 9.64 6.34
CA GLU A 18 -6.27 9.86 5.12
C GLU A 18 -5.73 9.03 3.96
N ALA A 19 -4.42 9.04 3.72
CA ALA A 19 -3.78 8.22 2.69
C ALA A 19 -4.03 6.72 2.91
N ILE A 20 -3.88 6.25 4.15
CA ILE A 20 -4.18 4.87 4.54
C ILE A 20 -5.65 4.52 4.25
N SER A 21 -6.58 5.41 4.60
CA SER A 21 -8.01 5.16 4.40
C SER A 21 -8.37 5.05 2.92
N VAL A 22 -7.82 5.93 2.07
CA VAL A 22 -8.00 5.87 0.61
C VAL A 22 -7.43 4.56 0.07
N PHE A 23 -6.20 4.21 0.46
CA PHE A 23 -5.52 3.02 -0.03
C PHE A 23 -6.26 1.71 0.31
N VAL A 24 -6.73 1.57 1.55
CA VAL A 24 -7.52 0.40 1.97
C VAL A 24 -8.88 0.37 1.27
N ASN A 25 -9.56 1.50 1.12
CA ASN A 25 -10.84 1.55 0.42
C ASN A 25 -10.72 1.14 -1.05
N GLU A 26 -9.67 1.58 -1.75
CA GLU A 26 -9.42 1.14 -3.13
C GLU A 26 -9.12 -0.37 -3.19
N ALA A 27 -8.35 -0.90 -2.24
CA ALA A 27 -8.11 -2.34 -2.17
C ALA A 27 -9.40 -3.14 -1.95
N LEU A 28 -10.30 -2.68 -1.08
CA LEU A 28 -11.59 -3.33 -0.84
C LEU A 28 -12.49 -3.37 -2.08
N LYS A 29 -12.43 -2.36 -2.95
CA LYS A 29 -13.22 -2.32 -4.20
C LYS A 29 -12.81 -3.38 -5.21
N THR A 30 -11.64 -3.99 -5.06
CA THR A 30 -11.17 -5.05 -5.98
C THR A 30 -11.90 -6.37 -5.78
N ASP A 31 -12.56 -6.56 -4.64
CA ASP A 31 -13.17 -7.84 -4.21
C ASP A 31 -12.17 -9.02 -4.19
N ASP A 32 -10.87 -8.74 -4.21
CA ASP A 32 -9.79 -9.73 -4.20
C ASP A 32 -9.17 -9.81 -2.80
N ALA A 33 -9.46 -10.91 -2.11
CA ALA A 33 -8.96 -11.14 -0.75
C ALA A 33 -7.41 -11.14 -0.66
N ALA A 34 -6.71 -11.62 -1.69
CA ALA A 34 -5.25 -11.65 -1.70
C ALA A 34 -4.69 -10.22 -1.88
N TYR A 35 -5.31 -9.42 -2.75
CA TYR A 35 -4.93 -8.03 -2.94
C TYR A 35 -5.21 -7.18 -1.70
N ILE A 36 -6.35 -7.38 -1.05
CA ILE A 36 -6.69 -6.70 0.21
C ILE A 36 -5.67 -7.05 1.30
N ALA A 37 -5.30 -8.33 1.44
CA ALA A 37 -4.27 -8.74 2.40
C ALA A 37 -2.90 -8.11 2.10
N HIS A 38 -2.53 -8.01 0.83
CA HIS A 38 -1.31 -7.33 0.41
C HIS A 38 -1.32 -5.85 0.80
N ALA A 39 -2.41 -5.12 0.49
CA ALA A 39 -2.57 -3.72 0.84
C ALA A 39 -2.50 -3.49 2.36
N LEU A 40 -3.13 -4.36 3.16
CA LEU A 40 -3.02 -4.30 4.62
C LEU A 40 -1.60 -4.54 5.11
N GLY A 41 -0.84 -5.42 4.45
CA GLY A 41 0.59 -5.64 4.72
C GLY A 41 1.44 -4.39 4.46
N VAL A 42 1.17 -3.67 3.37
CA VAL A 42 1.83 -2.39 3.06
C VAL A 42 1.53 -1.34 4.13
N VAL A 43 0.25 -1.21 4.55
CA VAL A 43 -0.17 -0.29 5.63
C VAL A 43 0.52 -0.64 6.96
N ALA A 44 0.60 -1.93 7.30
CA ALA A 44 1.28 -2.38 8.52
C ALA A 44 2.77 -2.04 8.50
N ARG A 45 3.42 -2.14 7.33
CA ARG A 45 4.80 -1.71 7.12
C ARG A 45 4.96 -0.20 7.30
N ALA A 46 4.11 0.60 6.67
CA ALA A 46 4.14 2.06 6.74
C ALA A 46 4.04 2.57 8.19
N LYS A 47 3.21 1.90 9.00
CA LYS A 47 3.04 2.22 10.43
C LYS A 47 4.18 1.73 11.34
N GLY A 48 5.20 1.05 10.80
CA GLY A 48 6.25 0.43 11.60
C GLY A 48 5.75 -0.71 12.50
N MET A 49 4.59 -1.28 12.19
CA MET A 49 4.00 -2.42 12.92
C MET A 49 4.51 -3.77 12.42
N ALA A 50 5.21 -3.78 11.28
CA ALA A 50 5.98 -4.92 10.79
C ALA A 50 7.38 -4.91 11.43
N GLY A 51 7.44 -5.25 12.71
CA GLY A 51 8.66 -5.44 13.50
C GLY A 51 8.60 -6.75 14.26
#